data_AF-A0A956YII9-F1
#
_entry.id   AF-A0A956YII9-F1
#
_cell.length_a   1.000
_cell.length_b   1.000
_cell.length_c   1.000
_cell.angle_alpha   90.00
_cell.angle_beta   90.00
_cell.angle_gamma   90.00
#
_symmetry.space_group_name_H-M   'P 1'
#
loop_
_entity.id
_entity.type
_entity.pdbx_description
1 polymer ?
#
loop_
_entity_poly.entity_id
_entity_poly.type
_entity_poly.pdbx_seq_one_letter_code
_entity_poly.pdbx_strand_id
1 'polypeptide(L)'
;MSSKTAFTGLSMPVFTAFGWAGQETAINYALDQLEQFIHLLHNNLSRQAKGDLPFAGLSRANQSVYLAASETAEEDLHIAFFARPLSLEMQVAITDKKALAKALKNAEAQPVMAHRLITELGAEWSLRLQQVQVDEESGEQAHYQDLFKDSITALLPEVSADVMGKASYLNSEEKWVTPFYLSRRYPAEQAAAMGLKISDVLSEQIDVLLPLIHFLTGRRASSGKRKAKPKARTVKPMMGGKAEDEAVSSLETIVKPEDSFVHVAKVKPLHLRRGFINLTSSHWPFFAINSRTEARPVTIYYDGVYDKDSAVWRMLPNDMARVVLSPSVHHWYEDHFSDGDEIHVTVTRLDNDEIQVTLRAAD
;
A
#
# COMPACT_ATOMS: atom_id res chain seq x y z
N MET A 1 24.00 7.43 -0.95
CA MET A 1 24.56 7.87 -2.24
C MET A 1 23.47 7.68 -3.28
N SER A 2 22.90 8.76 -3.82
CA SER A 2 21.85 8.67 -4.85
C SER A 2 22.50 8.23 -6.17
N SER A 3 22.26 6.99 -6.60
CA SER A 3 22.64 6.59 -7.94
C SER A 3 21.74 7.37 -8.91
N LYS A 4 22.33 8.29 -9.68
CA LYS A 4 21.67 9.01 -10.78
C LYS A 4 21.47 8.04 -11.96
N THR A 5 20.82 6.92 -11.73
CA THR A 5 20.32 6.08 -12.82
C THR A 5 19.09 6.79 -13.41
N ALA A 6 19.07 6.92 -14.73
CA ALA A 6 17.88 7.44 -15.41
C ALA A 6 16.77 6.40 -15.31
N PHE A 7 15.53 6.84 -15.09
CA PHE A 7 14.39 5.94 -15.08
C PHE A 7 14.29 5.21 -16.44
N THR A 8 14.27 3.88 -16.43
CA THR A 8 14.18 3.05 -17.64
C THR A 8 12.83 2.35 -17.80
N GLY A 9 11.87 2.61 -16.89
CA GLY A 9 10.60 1.89 -16.81
C GLY A 9 10.56 0.91 -15.63
N LEU A 10 9.37 0.45 -15.27
CA LEU A 10 9.17 -0.56 -14.23
C LEU A 10 9.31 -1.97 -14.82
N SER A 11 10.54 -2.45 -14.97
CA SER A 11 10.81 -3.78 -15.53
C SER A 11 10.32 -4.93 -14.62
N MET A 12 10.17 -6.15 -15.17
CA MET A 12 9.76 -7.34 -14.40
C MET A 12 10.54 -7.56 -13.09
N PRO A 13 11.88 -7.35 -13.03
CA PRO A 13 12.64 -7.39 -11.79
C PRO A 13 12.10 -6.51 -10.65
N VAL A 14 11.49 -5.35 -10.96
CA VAL A 14 10.86 -4.48 -9.96
C VAL A 14 9.69 -5.19 -9.29
N PHE A 15 8.89 -5.92 -10.05
CA PHE A 15 7.72 -6.63 -9.52
C PHE A 15 8.11 -7.91 -8.78
N THR A 16 9.03 -8.70 -9.34
CA THR A 16 9.47 -9.96 -8.73
C THR A 16 10.21 -9.76 -7.40
N ALA A 17 10.85 -8.60 -7.21
CA ALA A 17 11.52 -8.25 -5.95
C ALA A 17 10.60 -8.31 -4.73
N PHE A 18 9.31 -8.01 -4.88
CA PHE A 18 8.33 -8.05 -3.79
C PHE A 18 7.71 -9.43 -3.56
N GLY A 19 8.14 -10.46 -4.30
CA GLY A 19 7.64 -11.84 -4.19
C GLY A 19 8.68 -12.82 -3.66
N TRP A 20 9.94 -12.39 -3.57
CA TRP A 20 11.06 -13.22 -3.16
C TRP A 20 11.45 -12.81 -1.74
N ALA A 21 11.08 -13.63 -0.77
CA ALA A 21 11.50 -13.41 0.62
C ALA A 21 13.04 -13.41 0.71
N GLY A 22 13.62 -12.47 1.46
CA GLY A 22 15.04 -12.50 1.83
C GLY A 22 16.03 -11.76 0.91
N GLN A 23 15.60 -11.06 -0.15
CA GLN A 23 16.51 -10.26 -1.00
C GLN A 23 16.35 -8.74 -0.77
N GLU A 24 16.87 -8.23 0.36
CA GLU A 24 16.87 -6.78 0.66
C GLU A 24 17.48 -5.94 -0.46
N THR A 25 18.49 -6.46 -1.16
CA THR A 25 19.12 -5.79 -2.31
C THR A 25 18.14 -5.64 -3.49
N ALA A 26 17.32 -6.66 -3.78
CA ALA A 26 16.30 -6.60 -4.83
C ALA A 26 15.17 -5.64 -4.46
N ILE A 27 14.73 -5.66 -3.19
CA ILE A 27 13.73 -4.72 -2.68
C ILE A 27 14.26 -3.28 -2.76
N ASN A 28 15.49 -3.03 -2.32
CA ASN A 28 16.10 -1.69 -2.41
C ASN A 28 16.21 -1.21 -3.86
N TYR A 29 16.64 -2.08 -4.79
CA TYR A 29 16.63 -1.75 -6.22
C TYR A 29 15.22 -1.41 -6.72
N ALA A 30 14.22 -2.19 -6.35
CA ALA A 30 12.84 -1.95 -6.76
C ALA A 30 12.28 -0.64 -6.18
N LEU A 31 12.57 -0.34 -4.92
CA LEU A 31 12.18 0.93 -4.28
C LEU A 31 12.87 2.13 -4.95
N ASP A 32 14.16 2.02 -5.30
CA ASP A 32 14.88 3.08 -6.03
C ASP A 32 14.25 3.31 -7.42
N GLN A 33 13.85 2.25 -8.13
CA GLN A 33 13.15 2.36 -9.42
C GLN A 33 11.75 2.99 -9.26
N LEU A 34 11.02 2.64 -8.20
CA LEU A 34 9.73 3.24 -7.89
C LEU A 34 9.87 4.73 -7.53
N GLU A 35 10.91 5.11 -6.79
CA GLU A 35 11.19 6.50 -6.44
C GLU A 35 11.51 7.34 -7.68
N GLN A 36 12.29 6.80 -8.61
CA GLN A 36 12.51 7.46 -9.91
C GLN A 36 11.21 7.59 -10.72
N PHE A 37 10.39 6.53 -10.72
CA PHE A 37 9.08 6.51 -11.36
C PHE A 37 8.16 7.61 -10.82
N ILE A 38 8.02 7.74 -9.49
CA ILE A 38 7.07 8.68 -8.91
C ILE A 38 7.46 10.13 -9.17
N HIS A 39 8.77 10.44 -9.18
CA HIS A 39 9.23 11.78 -9.54
C HIS A 39 9.04 12.08 -11.02
N LEU A 40 9.24 11.11 -11.91
CA LEU A 40 8.92 11.28 -13.33
C LEU A 40 7.42 11.47 -13.55
N LEU A 41 6.60 10.62 -12.93
CA LEU A 41 5.14 10.73 -12.98
C LEU A 41 4.68 12.10 -12.48
N HIS A 42 5.13 12.52 -11.30
CA HIS A 42 4.82 13.84 -10.75
C HIS A 42 5.21 14.96 -11.72
N ASN A 43 6.36 14.86 -12.38
CA ASN A 43 6.79 15.85 -13.37
C ASN A 43 5.92 15.86 -14.64
N ASN A 44 5.31 14.74 -15.01
CA ASN A 44 4.44 14.63 -16.18
C ASN A 44 2.98 15.00 -15.89
N LEU A 45 2.59 15.10 -14.62
CA LEU A 45 1.24 15.52 -14.23
C LEU A 45 0.82 16.85 -14.85
N SER A 46 -0.47 16.93 -15.17
CA SER A 46 -1.11 18.17 -15.58
C SER A 46 -0.94 19.25 -14.50
N ARG A 47 -1.00 20.52 -14.90
CA ARG A 47 -0.88 21.64 -13.94
C ARG A 47 -1.93 21.56 -12.84
N GLN A 48 -3.11 21.04 -13.15
CA GLN A 48 -4.19 20.88 -12.20
C GLN A 48 -3.86 19.75 -11.21
N ALA A 49 -3.48 18.57 -11.72
CA ALA A 49 -3.06 17.45 -10.89
C ALA A 49 -1.88 17.80 -9.96
N LYS A 50 -0.87 18.54 -10.44
CA LYS A 50 0.22 19.06 -9.58
C LYS A 50 -0.25 20.03 -8.51
N GLY A 51 -1.31 20.80 -8.79
CA GLY A 51 -1.90 21.71 -7.82
C GLY A 51 -2.65 20.95 -6.72
N ASP A 52 -3.30 19.85 -7.09
CA ASP A 52 -4.08 19.02 -6.16
C ASP A 52 -3.21 18.00 -5.41
N LEU A 53 -2.11 17.52 -6.00
CA LEU A 53 -1.18 16.53 -5.45
C LEU A 53 0.27 17.03 -5.57
N PRO A 54 0.66 18.09 -4.84
CA PRO A 54 1.96 18.73 -5.00
C PRO A 54 3.14 17.95 -4.40
N PHE A 55 2.87 16.94 -3.58
CA PHE A 55 3.91 16.15 -2.90
C PHE A 55 4.03 14.78 -3.54
N ALA A 56 5.26 14.29 -3.67
CA ALA A 56 5.57 12.98 -4.21
C ALA A 56 6.74 12.37 -3.46
N GLY A 57 6.69 11.08 -3.13
CA GLY A 57 7.76 10.46 -2.37
C GLY A 57 7.65 8.94 -2.22
N LEU A 58 8.59 8.39 -1.46
CA LEU A 58 8.71 6.97 -1.13
C LEU A 58 8.34 6.75 0.34
N SER A 59 7.40 5.83 0.59
CA SER A 59 7.16 5.26 1.92
C SER A 59 7.89 3.93 2.04
N ARG A 60 9.03 3.92 2.74
CA ARG A 60 9.79 2.69 3.01
C ARG A 60 9.02 1.71 3.89
N ALA A 61 8.25 2.23 4.86
CA ALA A 61 7.42 1.42 5.74
C ALA A 61 6.34 0.65 4.97
N ASN A 62 5.68 1.32 4.02
CA ASN A 62 4.61 0.72 3.22
C ASN A 62 5.13 0.08 1.91
N GLN A 63 6.44 0.16 1.65
CA GLN A 63 7.08 -0.27 0.40
C GLN A 63 6.38 0.24 -0.86
N SER A 64 5.98 1.51 -0.82
CA SER A 64 5.17 2.14 -1.86
C SER A 64 5.66 3.54 -2.16
N VAL A 65 5.29 4.06 -3.32
CA VAL A 65 5.48 5.47 -3.65
C VAL A 65 4.14 6.16 -3.75
N TYR A 66 4.10 7.46 -3.52
CA TYR A 66 2.85 8.19 -3.41
C TYR A 66 2.89 9.55 -4.09
N LEU A 67 1.71 10.04 -4.45
CA LEU A 67 1.38 11.44 -4.71
C LEU A 67 0.41 11.88 -3.62
N ALA A 68 0.69 12.98 -2.92
CA ALA A 68 -0.09 13.40 -1.77
C ALA A 68 -0.54 14.85 -1.85
N ALA A 69 -1.68 15.09 -1.25
CA ALA A 69 -2.32 16.39 -1.19
C ALA A 69 -1.87 17.24 0.03
N SER A 70 -1.18 16.60 0.99
CA SER A 70 -0.48 17.19 2.15
C SER A 70 0.99 16.74 2.16
N GLU A 71 1.84 17.46 2.89
CA GLU A 71 3.27 17.15 3.05
C GLU A 71 3.46 15.79 3.74
N THR A 72 2.61 15.49 4.73
CA THR A 72 2.48 14.14 5.29
C THR A 72 1.47 13.36 4.45
N ALA A 73 1.90 12.25 3.85
CA ALA A 73 1.12 11.52 2.84
C ALA A 73 -0.30 11.12 3.30
N GLU A 74 -0.46 10.70 4.56
CA GLU A 74 -1.70 10.12 5.07
C GLU A 74 -2.63 11.13 5.78
N GLU A 75 -2.26 12.42 5.84
CA GLU A 75 -3.08 13.47 6.48
C GLU A 75 -4.25 13.97 5.63
N ASP A 76 -4.24 13.72 4.33
CA ASP A 76 -5.30 14.08 3.38
C ASP A 76 -5.36 12.99 2.30
N LEU A 77 -6.05 13.27 1.19
CA LEU A 77 -6.08 12.40 0.03
C LEU A 77 -4.67 12.15 -0.52
N HIS A 78 -4.36 10.90 -0.82
CA HIS A 78 -3.15 10.53 -1.54
C HIS A 78 -3.44 9.42 -2.54
N ILE A 79 -2.54 9.26 -3.50
CA ILE A 79 -2.52 8.16 -4.46
C ILE A 79 -1.23 7.38 -4.22
N ALA A 80 -1.36 6.15 -3.73
CA ALA A 80 -0.25 5.24 -3.53
C ALA A 80 -0.11 4.27 -4.70
N PHE A 81 1.13 3.88 -5.00
CA PHE A 81 1.49 2.90 -6.01
C PHE A 81 2.24 1.75 -5.35
N PHE A 82 1.68 0.55 -5.47
CA PHE A 82 2.25 -0.67 -4.92
C PHE A 82 2.70 -1.59 -6.05
N ALA A 83 4.00 -1.84 -6.14
CA ALA A 83 4.48 -2.93 -6.95
C ALA A 83 4.28 -4.24 -6.18
N ARG A 84 3.58 -5.19 -6.80
CA ARG A 84 3.36 -6.54 -6.31
C ARG A 84 3.88 -7.53 -7.35
N PRO A 85 4.16 -8.79 -6.98
CA PRO A 85 4.75 -9.78 -7.89
C PRO A 85 4.05 -9.93 -9.24
N LEU A 86 2.73 -9.77 -9.26
CA LEU A 86 1.90 -9.94 -10.46
C LEU A 86 1.20 -8.66 -10.92
N SER A 87 1.39 -7.53 -10.23
CA SER A 87 0.67 -6.31 -10.57
C SER A 87 1.31 -5.02 -10.05
N LEU A 88 1.13 -3.92 -10.77
CA LEU A 88 1.18 -2.57 -10.22
C LEU A 88 -0.23 -2.16 -9.77
N GLU A 89 -0.40 -1.82 -8.51
CA GLU A 89 -1.67 -1.28 -7.98
C GLU A 89 -1.54 0.23 -7.80
N MET A 90 -2.44 1.00 -8.43
CA MET A 90 -2.65 2.41 -8.16
C MET A 90 -3.87 2.53 -7.25
N GLN A 91 -3.72 3.19 -6.10
CA GLN A 91 -4.75 3.29 -5.08
C GLN A 91 -4.92 4.73 -4.63
N VAL A 92 -6.09 5.31 -4.86
CA VAL A 92 -6.53 6.54 -4.21
C VAL A 92 -6.99 6.18 -2.80
N ALA A 93 -6.48 6.87 -1.79
CA ALA A 93 -6.77 6.60 -0.40
C ALA A 93 -7.10 7.89 0.35
N ILE A 94 -8.08 7.79 1.27
CA ILE A 94 -8.34 8.77 2.32
C ILE A 94 -8.46 7.98 3.62
N THR A 95 -7.51 8.19 4.52
CA THR A 95 -7.37 7.43 5.78
C THR A 95 -7.49 8.32 7.01
N ASP A 96 -7.09 9.59 6.91
CA ASP A 96 -7.29 10.56 7.98
C ASP A 96 -8.77 10.82 8.28
N LYS A 97 -9.11 10.84 9.56
CA LYS A 97 -10.49 10.96 10.04
C LYS A 97 -11.14 12.27 9.63
N LYS A 98 -10.42 13.40 9.62
CA LYS A 98 -10.96 14.71 9.25
C LYS A 98 -11.16 14.81 7.75
N ALA A 99 -10.20 14.32 6.96
CA ALA A 99 -10.33 14.24 5.51
C ALA A 99 -11.50 13.35 5.10
N LEU A 100 -11.65 12.18 5.74
CA LEU A 100 -12.80 11.27 5.57
C LEU A 100 -14.12 11.94 5.92
N ALA A 101 -14.21 12.65 7.05
CA ALA A 101 -15.44 13.33 7.45
C ALA A 101 -15.91 14.33 6.38
N LYS A 102 -14.98 15.02 5.72
CA LYS A 102 -15.29 15.93 4.61
C LYS A 102 -15.77 15.16 3.37
N ALA A 103 -15.02 14.13 2.96
CA ALA A 103 -15.33 13.34 1.78
C ALA A 103 -16.69 12.62 1.89
N LEU A 104 -16.93 11.97 3.03
CA LEU A 104 -18.16 11.24 3.32
C LEU A 104 -19.36 12.19 3.43
N LYS A 105 -19.20 13.36 4.05
CA LYS A 105 -20.26 14.38 4.10
C LYS A 105 -20.63 14.90 2.71
N ASN A 106 -19.66 15.08 1.81
CA ASN A 106 -19.94 15.45 0.42
C ASN A 106 -20.68 14.32 -0.32
N ALA A 107 -20.28 13.07 -0.10
CA ALA A 107 -20.94 11.91 -0.69
C ALA A 107 -22.39 11.74 -0.18
N GLU A 108 -22.61 11.93 1.11
CA GLU A 108 -23.93 11.88 1.76
C GLU A 108 -24.85 13.02 1.28
N ALA A 109 -24.30 14.23 1.07
CA ALA A 109 -25.06 15.37 0.57
C ALA A 109 -25.44 15.25 -0.92
N GLN A 110 -24.66 14.50 -1.72
CA GLN A 110 -24.87 14.33 -3.16
C GLN A 110 -24.66 12.87 -3.59
N PRO A 111 -25.51 11.93 -3.14
CA PRO A 111 -25.28 10.49 -3.31
C PRO A 111 -25.26 10.06 -4.77
N VAL A 112 -26.13 10.67 -5.61
CA VAL A 112 -26.17 10.38 -7.06
C VAL A 112 -24.88 10.84 -7.75
N MET A 113 -24.33 11.99 -7.36
CA MET A 113 -23.08 12.50 -7.93
C MET A 113 -21.90 11.64 -7.48
N ALA A 114 -21.85 11.26 -6.20
CA ALA A 114 -20.82 10.38 -5.66
C ALA A 114 -20.81 9.03 -6.39
N HIS A 115 -21.96 8.38 -6.50
CA HIS A 115 -22.13 7.12 -7.23
C HIS A 115 -21.67 7.25 -8.68
N ARG A 116 -22.11 8.30 -9.38
CA ARG A 116 -21.74 8.54 -10.77
C ARG A 116 -20.24 8.72 -10.95
N LEU A 117 -19.61 9.60 -10.18
CA LEU A 117 -18.17 9.90 -10.30
C LEU A 117 -17.30 8.68 -9.97
N ILE A 118 -17.75 7.83 -9.04
CA ILE A 118 -17.07 6.56 -8.74
C ILE A 118 -17.24 5.58 -9.89
N THR A 119 -18.47 5.36 -10.38
CA THR A 119 -18.78 4.34 -11.39
C THR A 119 -18.28 4.69 -12.80
N GLU A 120 -18.15 5.98 -13.13
CA GLU A 120 -17.59 6.45 -14.41
C GLU A 120 -16.10 6.08 -14.60
N LEU A 121 -15.38 5.68 -13.55
CA LEU A 121 -13.99 5.23 -13.65
C LEU A 121 -13.84 3.90 -14.43
N GLY A 122 -14.90 3.10 -14.52
CA GLY A 122 -14.96 1.86 -15.29
C GLY A 122 -14.58 0.57 -14.55
N ALA A 123 -14.89 -0.59 -15.14
CA ALA A 123 -14.87 -1.90 -14.49
C ALA A 123 -13.51 -2.38 -13.94
N GLU A 124 -12.42 -1.73 -14.34
CA GLU A 124 -11.06 -2.02 -13.86
C GLU A 124 -10.78 -1.49 -12.44
N TRP A 125 -11.73 -0.75 -11.87
CA TRP A 125 -11.62 -0.16 -10.54
C TRP A 125 -12.43 -0.95 -9.51
N SER A 126 -11.88 -1.04 -8.31
CA SER A 126 -12.56 -1.57 -7.12
C SER A 126 -12.64 -0.52 -6.03
N LEU A 127 -13.78 -0.45 -5.37
CA LEU A 127 -13.99 0.37 -4.18
C LEU A 127 -13.87 -0.51 -2.93
N ARG A 128 -13.17 0.00 -1.93
CA ARG A 128 -13.16 -0.57 -0.59
C ARG A 128 -13.41 0.52 0.43
N LEU A 129 -14.45 0.31 1.23
CA LEU A 129 -14.77 1.11 2.41
C LEU A 129 -14.63 0.21 3.62
N GLN A 130 -13.69 0.53 4.49
CA GLN A 130 -13.43 -0.26 5.69
C GLN A 130 -14.16 0.33 6.89
N GLN A 131 -14.42 -0.49 7.90
CA GLN A 131 -14.68 -0.06 9.26
C GLN A 131 -13.47 -0.47 10.10
N VAL A 132 -12.80 0.53 10.66
CA VAL A 132 -11.61 0.36 11.49
C VAL A 132 -11.93 0.86 12.89
N GLN A 133 -11.72 -0.01 13.87
CA GLN A 133 -11.85 0.35 15.27
C GLN A 133 -10.59 1.07 15.73
N VAL A 134 -10.77 2.21 16.39
CA VAL A 134 -9.72 2.93 17.12
C VAL A 134 -9.82 2.53 18.58
N ASP A 135 -8.74 2.00 19.12
CA ASP A 135 -8.63 1.73 20.56
C ASP A 135 -8.51 3.05 21.33
N GLU A 136 -9.38 3.27 22.32
CA GLU A 136 -9.48 4.54 23.05
C GLU A 136 -8.23 4.83 23.92
N GLU A 137 -7.53 3.80 24.36
CA GLU A 137 -6.35 3.93 25.23
C GLU A 137 -5.05 4.10 24.44
N SER A 138 -4.84 3.27 23.40
CA SER A 138 -3.59 3.25 22.62
C SER A 138 -3.64 4.09 21.35
N GLY A 139 -4.83 4.49 20.89
CA GLY A 139 -5.03 5.13 19.59
C GLY A 139 -4.81 4.20 18.40
N GLU A 140 -4.59 2.91 18.64
CA GLU A 140 -4.29 1.95 17.58
C GLU A 140 -5.51 1.58 16.75
N GLN A 141 -5.25 1.31 15.48
CA GLN A 141 -6.27 1.00 14.49
C GLN A 141 -6.28 -0.50 14.19
N ALA A 142 -7.45 -1.11 14.36
CA ALA A 142 -7.69 -2.50 13.99
C ALA A 142 -8.82 -2.58 12.96
N HIS A 143 -8.58 -3.29 11.86
CA HIS A 143 -9.65 -3.65 10.93
C HIS A 143 -10.74 -4.42 11.67
N TYR A 144 -11.99 -4.02 11.49
CA TYR A 144 -13.16 -4.65 12.09
C TYR A 144 -13.98 -5.39 11.04
N GLN A 145 -14.40 -4.70 9.98
CA GLN A 145 -15.06 -5.31 8.82
C GLN A 145 -14.92 -4.42 7.58
N ASP A 146 -15.30 -4.95 6.41
CA ASP A 146 -15.46 -4.15 5.20
C ASP A 146 -16.95 -3.76 5.06
N LEU A 147 -17.23 -2.45 4.98
CA LEU A 147 -18.58 -1.95 4.67
C LEU A 147 -18.94 -2.19 3.20
N PHE A 148 -17.93 -2.13 2.33
CA PHE A 148 -17.99 -2.53 0.92
C PHE A 148 -16.60 -2.92 0.43
N LYS A 149 -16.50 -4.00 -0.35
CA LYS A 149 -15.27 -4.46 -1.01
C LYS A 149 -15.66 -5.20 -2.29
N ASP A 150 -15.70 -4.49 -3.41
CA ASP A 150 -15.99 -5.09 -4.71
C ASP A 150 -15.58 -4.17 -5.87
N SER A 151 -15.73 -4.64 -7.10
CA SER A 151 -15.69 -3.81 -8.30
C SER A 151 -16.73 -2.69 -8.21
N ILE A 152 -16.38 -1.51 -8.74
CA ILE A 152 -17.31 -0.37 -8.79
C ILE A 152 -18.55 -0.67 -9.64
N THR A 153 -18.52 -1.67 -10.54
CA THR A 153 -19.71 -2.08 -11.29
C THR A 153 -20.78 -2.75 -10.43
N ALA A 154 -20.38 -3.31 -9.28
CA ALA A 154 -21.31 -3.88 -8.30
C ALA A 154 -21.90 -2.82 -7.35
N LEU A 155 -21.37 -1.59 -7.38
CA LEU A 155 -21.85 -0.49 -6.56
C LEU A 155 -23.14 0.09 -7.18
N LEU A 156 -24.29 -0.45 -6.81
CA LEU A 156 -25.59 0.11 -7.21
C LEU A 156 -25.84 1.47 -6.51
N PRO A 157 -26.68 2.37 -7.09
CA PRO A 157 -26.93 3.68 -6.50
C PRO A 157 -27.42 3.62 -5.04
N GLU A 158 -28.33 2.68 -4.73
CA GLU A 158 -28.89 2.50 -3.39
C GLU A 158 -27.82 1.98 -2.42
N VAL A 159 -27.01 1.00 -2.85
CA VAL A 159 -25.89 0.47 -2.06
C VAL A 159 -24.85 1.55 -1.80
N SER A 160 -24.55 2.39 -2.80
CA SER A 160 -23.64 3.53 -2.63
C SER A 160 -24.16 4.51 -1.59
N ALA A 161 -25.44 4.88 -1.64
CA ALA A 161 -26.02 5.81 -0.68
C ALA A 161 -25.99 5.24 0.75
N ASP A 162 -26.40 3.98 0.91
CA ASP A 162 -26.42 3.29 2.21
C ASP A 162 -25.01 3.16 2.81
N VAL A 163 -24.06 2.64 2.04
CA VAL A 163 -22.68 2.41 2.51
C VAL A 163 -21.99 3.74 2.84
N MET A 164 -22.15 4.78 2.00
CA MET A 164 -21.54 6.10 2.27
C MET A 164 -22.17 6.77 3.49
N GLY A 165 -23.49 6.67 3.66
CA GLY A 165 -24.20 7.18 4.84
C GLY A 165 -23.76 6.47 6.12
N LYS A 166 -23.67 5.14 6.09
CA LYS A 166 -23.15 4.33 7.20
C LYS A 166 -21.69 4.68 7.51
N ALA A 167 -20.85 4.85 6.49
CA ALA A 167 -19.46 5.23 6.66
C ALA A 167 -19.33 6.63 7.29
N SER A 168 -20.15 7.60 6.86
CA SER A 168 -20.24 8.96 7.42
C SER A 168 -20.60 8.93 8.90
N TYR A 169 -21.66 8.18 9.24
CA TYR A 169 -22.11 8.00 10.62
C TYR A 169 -21.01 7.40 11.50
N LEU A 170 -20.40 6.28 11.09
CA LEU A 170 -19.35 5.63 11.88
C LEU A 170 -18.14 6.54 12.04
N ASN A 171 -17.68 7.24 10.99
CA ASN A 171 -16.54 8.14 11.08
C ASN A 171 -16.77 9.35 12.02
N SER A 172 -18.02 9.65 12.35
CA SER A 172 -18.35 10.67 13.34
C SER A 172 -18.18 10.20 14.79
N GLU A 173 -18.20 8.88 15.03
CA GLU A 173 -17.97 8.29 16.36
C GLU A 173 -16.47 8.20 16.66
N GLU A 174 -16.05 8.42 17.91
CA GLU A 174 -14.63 8.43 18.31
C GLU A 174 -13.93 7.09 18.04
N LYS A 175 -14.59 5.99 18.42
CA LYS A 175 -14.11 4.61 18.29
C LYS A 175 -13.96 4.09 16.86
N TRP A 176 -14.40 4.82 15.83
CA TRP A 176 -14.36 4.35 14.45
C TRP A 176 -13.67 5.34 13.51
N VAL A 177 -13.06 4.76 12.49
CA VAL A 177 -12.61 5.43 11.27
C VAL A 177 -13.08 4.57 10.10
N THR A 178 -13.48 5.20 8.99
CA THR A 178 -13.94 4.46 7.80
C THR A 178 -13.10 4.75 6.55
N PRO A 179 -11.86 4.22 6.49
CA PRO A 179 -10.97 4.46 5.37
C PRO A 179 -11.58 4.14 4.01
N PHE A 180 -11.32 5.03 3.06
CA PHE A 180 -11.79 4.97 1.68
C PHE A 180 -10.63 4.64 0.76
N TYR A 181 -10.79 3.58 -0.05
CA TYR A 181 -9.82 3.20 -1.07
C TYR A 181 -10.48 2.95 -2.42
N LEU A 182 -9.97 3.56 -3.47
CA LEU A 182 -10.26 3.21 -4.85
C LEU A 182 -9.00 2.69 -5.51
N SER A 183 -9.03 1.44 -5.97
CA SER A 183 -7.84 0.76 -6.47
C SER A 183 -8.05 0.29 -7.90
N ARG A 184 -7.00 0.42 -8.71
CA ARG A 184 -6.89 -0.17 -10.04
C ARG A 184 -5.60 -0.96 -10.13
N ARG A 185 -5.67 -2.18 -10.67
CA ARG A 185 -4.52 -3.06 -10.82
C ARG A 185 -4.15 -3.24 -12.28
N TYR A 186 -2.87 -3.10 -12.57
CA TYR A 186 -2.26 -3.40 -13.87
C TYR A 186 -1.47 -4.69 -13.73
N PRO A 187 -1.66 -5.70 -14.59
CA PRO A 187 -0.76 -6.86 -14.63
C PRO A 187 0.71 -6.43 -14.75
N ALA A 188 1.61 -7.08 -14.01
CA ALA A 188 3.03 -6.73 -13.98
C ALA A 188 3.66 -6.77 -15.38
N GLU A 189 3.30 -7.78 -16.19
CA GLU A 189 3.76 -7.90 -17.58
C GLU A 189 3.33 -6.70 -18.43
N GLN A 190 2.09 -6.24 -18.26
CA GLN A 190 1.58 -5.07 -18.97
C GLN A 190 2.31 -3.81 -18.52
N ALA A 191 2.46 -3.61 -17.21
CA ALA A 191 3.17 -2.46 -16.65
C ALA A 191 4.64 -2.43 -17.11
N ALA A 192 5.30 -3.59 -17.13
CA ALA A 192 6.67 -3.71 -17.64
C ALA A 192 6.78 -3.43 -19.14
N ALA A 193 5.83 -3.92 -19.94
CA ALA A 193 5.79 -3.67 -21.38
C ALA A 193 5.57 -2.18 -21.73
N MET A 194 4.97 -1.39 -20.84
CA MET A 194 4.81 0.07 -21.05
C MET A 194 6.15 0.82 -21.04
N GLY A 195 7.19 0.27 -20.38
CA GLY A 195 8.50 0.90 -20.26
C GLY A 195 8.39 2.34 -19.72
N LEU A 196 9.00 3.30 -20.42
CA LEU A 196 8.96 4.73 -20.04
C LEU A 196 7.55 5.35 -20.09
N LYS A 197 6.68 4.84 -20.97
CA LYS A 197 5.33 5.39 -21.19
C LYS A 197 4.39 5.16 -20.01
N ILE A 198 4.77 4.31 -19.04
CA ILE A 198 3.96 4.07 -17.85
C ILE A 198 3.65 5.36 -17.08
N SER A 199 4.60 6.30 -17.06
CA SER A 199 4.41 7.61 -16.43
C SER A 199 3.34 8.45 -17.14
N ASP A 200 3.33 8.47 -18.47
CA ASP A 200 2.32 9.19 -19.25
C ASP A 200 0.94 8.55 -19.10
N VAL A 201 0.87 7.22 -19.20
CA VAL A 201 -0.38 6.47 -19.02
C VAL A 201 -0.98 6.73 -17.64
N LEU A 202 -0.18 6.64 -16.57
CA LEU A 202 -0.69 6.87 -15.21
C LEU A 202 -0.99 8.34 -14.95
N SER A 203 -0.29 9.28 -15.60
CA SER A 203 -0.65 10.70 -15.55
C SER A 203 -2.05 10.94 -16.14
N GLU A 204 -2.37 10.35 -17.29
CA GLU A 204 -3.70 10.44 -17.88
C GLU A 204 -4.78 9.83 -16.95
N GLN A 205 -4.45 8.73 -16.25
CA GLN A 205 -5.37 8.12 -15.29
C GLN A 205 -5.61 9.01 -14.06
N ILE A 206 -4.60 9.73 -13.60
CA ILE A 206 -4.77 10.71 -12.52
C ILE A 206 -5.67 11.87 -12.97
N ASP A 207 -5.53 12.32 -14.22
CA ASP A 207 -6.42 13.36 -14.77
C ASP A 207 -7.89 12.89 -14.81
N VAL A 208 -8.15 11.61 -15.08
CA VAL A 208 -9.50 11.01 -15.00
C VAL A 208 -10.05 11.01 -13.57
N LEU A 209 -9.18 10.92 -12.54
CA LEU A 209 -9.58 10.93 -11.13
C LEU A 209 -9.89 12.33 -10.60
N LEU A 210 -9.43 13.40 -11.26
CA LEU A 210 -9.55 14.77 -10.76
C LEU A 210 -10.98 15.19 -10.42
N PRO A 211 -12.02 14.91 -11.23
CA PRO A 211 -13.40 15.26 -10.88
C PRO A 211 -13.85 14.63 -9.56
N LEU A 212 -13.50 13.36 -9.33
CA LEU A 212 -13.80 12.67 -8.08
C LEU A 212 -12.98 13.24 -6.92
N ILE A 213 -11.68 13.51 -7.13
CA ILE A 213 -10.82 14.13 -6.12
C ILE A 213 -11.40 15.49 -5.70
N HIS A 214 -11.81 16.33 -6.64
CA HIS A 214 -12.44 17.64 -6.35
C HIS A 214 -13.75 17.48 -5.60
N PHE A 215 -14.57 16.50 -5.97
CA PHE A 215 -15.82 16.20 -5.28
C PHE A 215 -15.58 15.78 -3.83
N LEU A 216 -14.70 14.79 -3.60
CA LEU A 216 -14.42 14.27 -2.25
C LEU A 216 -13.73 15.32 -1.38
N THR A 217 -12.73 16.00 -1.90
CA THR A 217 -11.93 16.96 -1.12
C THR A 217 -12.53 18.36 -1.07
N GLY A 218 -13.55 18.67 -1.88
CA GLY A 218 -14.07 20.01 -2.07
C GLY A 218 -13.07 21.01 -2.67
N ARG A 219 -11.92 20.53 -3.18
CA ARG A 219 -10.93 21.36 -3.89
C ARG A 219 -11.58 21.86 -5.18
N ARG A 220 -11.65 23.18 -5.34
CA ARG A 220 -12.16 23.77 -6.58
C ARG A 220 -11.07 23.69 -7.63
N ALA A 221 -11.41 23.22 -8.82
CA ALA A 221 -10.58 23.41 -10.01
C ALA A 221 -10.14 24.88 -10.03
N SER A 222 -8.83 25.13 -9.86
CA SER A 222 -8.28 26.47 -10.03
C SER A 222 -8.62 26.88 -11.46
N SER A 223 -9.69 27.68 -11.61
CA SER A 223 -10.07 28.24 -12.90
C SER A 223 -8.91 29.10 -13.39
N GLY A 224 -8.06 28.47 -14.19
CA GLY A 224 -6.93 29.14 -14.80
C GLY A 224 -7.51 30.21 -15.71
N LYS A 225 -7.45 31.48 -15.27
CA LYS A 225 -7.46 32.61 -16.20
C LYS A 225 -6.43 32.27 -17.27
N ARG A 226 -6.91 31.95 -18.48
CA ARG A 226 -6.10 31.81 -19.69
C ARG A 226 -5.27 33.08 -19.84
N LYS A 227 -4.03 33.08 -19.36
CA LYS A 227 -3.04 34.05 -19.78
C LYS A 227 -2.44 33.55 -21.09
N ALA A 228 -2.59 34.39 -22.10
CA ALA A 228 -2.17 34.18 -23.46
C ALA A 228 -0.69 33.75 -23.56
N LYS A 229 -0.42 32.87 -24.54
CA LYS A 229 0.91 32.47 -24.99
C LYS A 229 1.80 33.69 -25.29
N PRO A 230 3.09 33.64 -24.93
CA PRO A 230 4.14 34.19 -25.76
C PRO A 230 4.79 33.07 -26.60
N LYS A 231 5.19 33.48 -27.80
CA LYS A 231 5.73 32.69 -28.91
C LYS A 231 7.04 31.97 -28.59
N ALA A 232 7.22 30.86 -29.30
CA ALA A 232 8.44 30.07 -29.41
C ALA A 232 9.69 30.88 -29.76
N ARG A 233 10.85 30.41 -29.30
CA ARG A 233 12.14 30.70 -29.91
C ARG A 233 13.05 29.48 -29.89
N THR A 234 13.79 29.39 -30.98
CA THR A 234 14.46 28.27 -31.62
C THR A 234 15.75 27.79 -30.93
N VAL A 235 15.98 26.49 -31.09
CA VAL A 235 17.14 25.63 -30.72
C VAL A 235 18.50 26.17 -31.19
N LYS A 236 19.59 25.79 -30.49
CA LYS A 236 20.82 25.29 -31.13
C LYS A 236 21.48 24.13 -30.34
N PRO A 237 22.15 23.19 -31.02
CA PRO A 237 22.63 21.92 -30.49
C PRO A 237 24.12 21.95 -30.10
N MET A 238 24.57 20.99 -29.28
CA MET A 238 25.98 20.58 -29.24
C MET A 238 26.10 19.06 -29.32
N MET A 239 26.89 18.62 -30.30
CA MET A 239 27.38 17.27 -30.54
C MET A 239 28.70 17.04 -29.79
N GLY A 240 29.00 15.75 -29.54
CA GLY A 240 30.34 15.20 -29.27
C GLY A 240 30.36 14.38 -27.98
N GLY A 241 30.73 13.11 -27.91
CA GLY A 241 31.28 12.15 -28.88
C GLY A 241 31.29 10.73 -28.29
N LYS A 242 31.40 9.74 -29.18
CA LYS A 242 31.63 8.27 -29.00
C LYS A 242 32.97 7.95 -28.30
N ALA A 243 33.34 6.76 -27.80
CA ALA A 243 32.75 5.44 -27.51
C ALA A 243 33.83 4.57 -26.79
N GLU A 244 33.40 3.40 -26.26
CA GLU A 244 34.16 2.14 -26.00
C GLU A 244 35.22 2.14 -24.85
N ASP A 245 35.45 1.08 -24.04
CA ASP A 245 35.10 -0.34 -24.14
C ASP A 245 35.23 -1.12 -22.80
N GLU A 246 34.59 -2.29 -22.80
CA GLU A 246 34.90 -3.58 -22.16
C GLU A 246 34.88 -3.85 -20.64
N ALA A 247 34.47 -5.09 -20.37
CA ALA A 247 34.01 -5.71 -19.14
C ALA A 247 35.10 -6.54 -18.43
N VAL A 248 34.97 -6.76 -17.12
CA VAL A 248 35.37 -8.04 -16.50
C VAL A 248 34.48 -8.40 -15.30
N SER A 249 34.07 -9.67 -15.33
CA SER A 249 33.48 -10.55 -14.33
C SER A 249 34.17 -10.60 -12.95
N SER A 250 33.39 -10.84 -11.89
CA SER A 250 33.74 -11.84 -10.88
C SER A 250 32.51 -12.30 -10.08
N LEU A 251 32.31 -13.62 -10.07
CA LEU A 251 31.27 -14.38 -9.38
C LEU A 251 31.42 -14.44 -7.85
N GLU A 252 30.27 -14.78 -7.24
CA GLU A 252 30.07 -15.65 -6.06
C GLU A 252 30.42 -15.13 -4.66
N THR A 253 29.36 -14.97 -3.85
CA THR A 253 29.15 -15.92 -2.75
C THR A 253 27.66 -16.15 -2.54
N ILE A 254 27.22 -17.38 -2.78
CA ILE A 254 25.88 -17.90 -2.53
C ILE A 254 25.76 -18.17 -1.03
N VAL A 255 24.80 -17.53 -0.35
CA VAL A 255 24.29 -18.00 0.94
C VAL A 255 22.76 -17.95 0.87
N LYS A 256 22.14 -19.13 0.85
CA LYS A 256 20.69 -19.35 0.88
C LYS A 256 20.11 -19.03 2.27
N PRO A 257 18.97 -18.33 2.38
CA PRO A 257 18.10 -18.41 3.54
C PRO A 257 16.64 -18.72 3.14
N GLU A 258 16.39 -19.71 2.28
CA GLU A 258 15.09 -19.88 1.61
C GLU A 258 13.95 -20.41 2.50
N ASP A 259 14.23 -20.87 3.73
CA ASP A 259 13.23 -21.56 4.57
C ASP A 259 12.90 -20.85 5.90
N SER A 260 13.51 -19.71 6.23
CA SER A 260 13.17 -19.00 7.47
C SER A 260 13.49 -17.51 7.46
N PHE A 261 12.84 -16.75 8.35
CA PHE A 261 13.19 -15.37 8.66
C PHE A 261 13.00 -15.06 10.15
N VAL A 262 13.66 -14.00 10.63
CA VAL A 262 13.53 -13.49 12.00
C VAL A 262 13.03 -12.06 11.96
N HIS A 263 12.04 -11.74 12.78
CA HIS A 263 11.48 -10.41 12.94
C HIS A 263 11.40 -10.05 14.42
N VAL A 264 11.85 -8.85 14.78
CA VAL A 264 11.67 -8.29 16.12
C VAL A 264 10.46 -7.38 16.07
N ALA A 265 9.40 -7.75 16.80
CA ALA A 265 8.21 -6.93 16.93
C ALA A 265 8.18 -6.27 18.30
N LYS A 266 7.84 -4.98 18.34
CA LYS A 266 7.56 -4.30 19.60
C LYS A 266 6.16 -4.71 20.09
N VAL A 267 6.09 -5.17 21.33
CA VAL A 267 4.86 -5.50 22.03
C VAL A 267 4.13 -4.20 22.35
N LYS A 268 2.85 -4.16 21.99
CA LYS A 268 1.97 -3.01 22.21
C LYS A 268 0.74 -3.44 23.00
N PRO A 269 0.03 -2.53 23.68
CA PRO A 269 -1.13 -2.91 24.50
C PRO A 269 -2.21 -3.67 23.73
N LEU A 270 -2.41 -3.31 22.46
CA LEU A 270 -3.38 -4.00 21.59
C LEU A 270 -2.94 -5.41 21.19
N HIS A 271 -1.63 -5.63 21.02
CA HIS A 271 -1.07 -6.95 20.72
C HIS A 271 -1.38 -7.93 21.85
N LEU A 272 -1.20 -7.47 23.10
CA LEU A 272 -1.53 -8.23 24.31
C LEU A 272 -3.03 -8.44 24.40
N ARG A 273 -3.87 -7.39 24.40
CA ARG A 273 -5.32 -7.51 24.61
C ARG A 273 -6.06 -8.36 23.59
N ARG A 274 -5.57 -8.45 22.34
CA ARG A 274 -6.24 -9.17 21.24
C ARG A 274 -5.49 -10.40 20.75
N GLY A 275 -4.35 -10.73 21.35
CA GLY A 275 -3.59 -11.91 20.97
C GLY A 275 -3.12 -11.89 19.52
N PHE A 276 -2.38 -10.86 19.12
CA PHE A 276 -1.76 -10.86 17.79
C PHE A 276 -0.41 -10.15 17.76
N ILE A 277 0.40 -10.47 16.76
CA ILE A 277 1.68 -9.82 16.48
C ILE A 277 1.67 -9.32 15.05
N ASN A 278 1.84 -8.01 14.87
CA ASN A 278 1.99 -7.42 13.55
C ASN A 278 3.41 -7.66 13.03
N LEU A 279 3.50 -8.16 11.80
CA LEU A 279 4.71 -8.16 10.99
C LEU A 279 4.61 -7.04 9.94
N THR A 280 5.66 -6.87 9.15
CA THR A 280 5.66 -5.95 8.00
C THR A 280 5.05 -6.57 6.73
N SER A 281 4.78 -5.73 5.74
CA SER A 281 4.30 -6.15 4.42
C SER A 281 5.27 -7.07 3.66
N SER A 282 6.57 -6.94 3.93
CA SER A 282 7.62 -7.78 3.33
C SER A 282 7.53 -9.26 3.72
N HIS A 283 6.85 -9.59 4.83
CA HIS A 283 6.74 -10.97 5.30
C HIS A 283 5.53 -11.70 4.71
N TRP A 284 4.50 -11.01 4.23
CA TRP A 284 3.31 -11.66 3.67
C TRP A 284 3.60 -12.64 2.51
N PRO A 285 4.50 -12.34 1.55
CA PRO A 285 4.87 -13.29 0.50
C PRO A 285 5.37 -14.64 1.03
N PHE A 286 5.97 -14.71 2.23
CA PHE A 286 6.38 -15.98 2.84
C PHE A 286 5.19 -16.87 3.20
N PHE A 287 4.06 -16.27 3.58
CA PHE A 287 2.85 -16.99 3.97
C PHE A 287 1.92 -17.24 2.78
N ALA A 288 1.96 -16.43 1.73
CA ALA A 288 1.06 -16.59 0.60
C ALA A 288 1.26 -17.92 -0.13
N ILE A 289 0.21 -18.72 -0.28
CA ILE A 289 0.19 -19.89 -1.17
C ILE A 289 -0.10 -19.44 -2.60
N ASN A 290 -1.00 -18.46 -2.75
CA ASN A 290 -1.35 -17.84 -4.02
C ASN A 290 -1.83 -16.40 -3.80
N SER A 291 -2.17 -15.70 -4.90
CA SER A 291 -2.59 -14.30 -4.87
C SER A 291 -3.91 -14.02 -4.14
N ARG A 292 -4.73 -15.06 -3.90
CA ARG A 292 -6.03 -15.00 -3.20
C ARG A 292 -5.93 -15.43 -1.74
N THR A 293 -4.78 -15.92 -1.28
CA THR A 293 -4.60 -16.26 0.14
C THR A 293 -4.79 -14.98 0.97
N GLU A 294 -5.72 -15.03 1.92
CA GLU A 294 -5.96 -13.96 2.90
C GLU A 294 -5.64 -14.41 4.33
N ALA A 295 -5.60 -15.72 4.58
CA ALA A 295 -5.18 -16.31 5.84
C ALA A 295 -4.47 -17.65 5.59
N ARG A 296 -3.50 -18.00 6.45
CA ARG A 296 -2.79 -19.28 6.43
C ARG A 296 -2.62 -19.82 7.86
N PRO A 297 -2.97 -21.09 8.14
CA PRO A 297 -2.68 -21.71 9.44
C PRO A 297 -1.18 -21.79 9.71
N VAL A 298 -0.77 -21.61 10.97
CA VAL A 298 0.62 -21.73 11.40
C VAL A 298 0.71 -22.47 12.74
N THR A 299 1.81 -23.19 12.94
CA THR A 299 2.11 -23.84 14.22
C THR A 299 3.00 -22.92 15.05
N ILE A 300 2.52 -22.43 16.20
CA ILE A 300 3.32 -21.61 17.11
C ILE A 300 4.07 -22.50 18.08
N TYR A 301 5.38 -22.26 18.22
CA TYR A 301 6.24 -22.87 19.22
C TYR A 301 6.65 -21.83 20.27
N TYR A 302 6.29 -22.09 21.52
CA TYR A 302 6.57 -21.23 22.68
C TYR A 302 6.82 -22.11 23.90
N ASP A 303 7.87 -21.84 24.69
CA ASP A 303 8.22 -22.56 25.92
C ASP A 303 8.16 -24.10 25.85
N GLY A 304 8.57 -24.70 24.73
CA GLY A 304 8.55 -26.15 24.54
C GLY A 304 7.20 -26.73 24.11
N VAL A 305 6.17 -25.90 23.97
CA VAL A 305 4.82 -26.28 23.55
C VAL A 305 4.61 -25.93 22.08
N TYR A 306 3.89 -26.80 21.36
CA TYR A 306 3.45 -26.56 19.99
C TYR A 306 1.93 -26.36 19.97
N ASP A 307 1.48 -25.24 19.40
CA ASP A 307 0.07 -24.90 19.17
C ASP A 307 -0.21 -24.84 17.67
N LYS A 308 -1.29 -25.47 17.20
CA LYS A 308 -1.65 -25.52 15.77
C LYS A 308 -2.89 -24.70 15.42
N ASP A 309 -3.46 -23.98 16.39
CA ASP A 309 -4.74 -23.29 16.25
C ASP A 309 -4.56 -21.80 15.89
N SER A 310 -3.32 -21.38 15.67
CA SER A 310 -2.95 -20.03 15.29
C SER A 310 -2.91 -19.86 13.76
N ALA A 311 -2.98 -18.61 13.29
CA ALA A 311 -2.98 -18.31 11.86
C ALA A 311 -2.28 -16.99 11.55
N VAL A 312 -1.84 -16.80 10.30
CA VAL A 312 -1.33 -15.53 9.80
C VAL A 312 -2.33 -14.95 8.81
N TRP A 313 -2.73 -13.71 9.03
CA TRP A 313 -3.70 -13.00 8.21
C TRP A 313 -3.01 -11.93 7.38
N ARG A 314 -3.48 -11.75 6.14
CA ARG A 314 -3.11 -10.65 5.25
C ARG A 314 -3.97 -9.45 5.58
N MET A 315 -3.35 -8.43 6.14
CA MET A 315 -3.98 -7.14 6.31
C MET A 315 -3.95 -6.40 4.96
N LEU A 316 -5.10 -6.30 4.32
CA LEU A 316 -5.27 -5.48 3.13
C LEU A 316 -5.60 -4.04 3.56
N PRO A 317 -5.13 -2.99 2.84
CA PRO A 317 -4.51 -3.05 1.51
C PRO A 317 -2.98 -3.10 1.49
N ASN A 318 -2.33 -2.92 2.64
CA ASN A 318 -0.88 -2.76 2.75
C ASN A 318 -0.10 -4.10 2.77
N ASP A 319 -0.79 -5.24 2.65
CA ASP A 319 -0.22 -6.59 2.71
C ASP A 319 0.55 -6.88 4.01
N MET A 320 0.30 -6.16 5.11
CA MET A 320 0.93 -6.50 6.38
C MET A 320 0.51 -7.91 6.80
N ALA A 321 1.48 -8.74 7.19
CA ALA A 321 1.17 -10.02 7.80
C ALA A 321 0.88 -9.83 9.29
N ARG A 322 -0.19 -10.43 9.80
CA ARG A 322 -0.55 -10.42 11.23
C ARG A 322 -0.63 -11.84 11.73
N VAL A 323 0.23 -12.22 12.68
CA VAL A 323 0.12 -13.49 13.39
C VAL A 323 -0.99 -13.37 14.42
N VAL A 324 -2.08 -14.08 14.23
CA VAL A 324 -3.20 -14.19 15.17
C VAL A 324 -2.96 -15.42 16.04
N LEU A 325 -2.85 -15.19 17.35
CA LEU A 325 -2.53 -16.20 18.35
C LEU A 325 -3.80 -16.96 18.74
N SER A 326 -3.67 -18.27 18.97
CA SER A 326 -4.74 -19.05 19.61
C SER A 326 -4.97 -18.58 21.06
N PRO A 327 -6.12 -18.90 21.69
CA PRO A 327 -6.37 -18.53 23.09
C PRO A 327 -5.28 -18.99 24.06
N SER A 328 -4.69 -20.17 23.83
CA SER A 328 -3.61 -20.72 24.67
C SER A 328 -2.32 -19.93 24.53
N VAL A 329 -1.93 -19.61 23.29
CA VAL A 329 -0.72 -18.82 23.00
C VAL A 329 -0.92 -17.37 23.46
N HIS A 330 -2.13 -16.83 23.29
CA HIS A 330 -2.48 -15.49 23.74
C HIS A 330 -2.36 -15.37 25.26
N HIS A 331 -2.89 -16.33 26.02
CA HIS A 331 -2.76 -16.30 27.49
C HIS A 331 -1.29 -16.36 27.93
N TRP A 332 -0.48 -17.24 27.31
CA TRP A 332 0.96 -17.25 27.54
C TRP A 332 1.63 -15.92 27.20
N TYR A 333 1.26 -15.32 26.07
CA TYR A 333 1.82 -14.05 25.61
C TYR A 333 1.48 -12.89 26.56
N GLU A 334 0.28 -12.86 27.15
CA GLU A 334 -0.10 -11.90 28.19
C GLU A 334 0.68 -12.07 29.50
N ASP A 335 0.97 -13.31 29.88
CA ASP A 335 1.70 -13.61 31.13
C ASP A 335 3.20 -13.28 31.05
N HIS A 336 3.79 -13.25 29.84
CA HIS A 336 5.24 -13.17 29.64
C HIS A 336 5.73 -11.84 29.05
N PHE A 337 4.84 -10.99 28.53
CA PHE A 337 5.21 -9.73 27.88
C PHE A 337 4.38 -8.56 28.40
N SER A 338 5.02 -7.40 28.51
CA SER A 338 4.43 -6.11 28.89
C SER A 338 4.51 -5.09 27.75
N ASP A 339 3.80 -3.97 27.90
CA ASP A 339 3.87 -2.87 26.95
C ASP A 339 5.32 -2.34 26.82
N GLY A 340 5.80 -2.27 25.58
CA GLY A 340 7.14 -1.78 25.28
C GLY A 340 8.20 -2.86 25.13
N ASP A 341 7.91 -4.10 25.54
CA ASP A 341 8.83 -5.23 25.38
C ASP A 341 9.04 -5.56 23.89
N GLU A 342 10.10 -6.29 23.59
CA GLU A 342 10.41 -6.77 22.24
C GLU A 342 10.28 -8.29 22.19
N ILE A 343 9.59 -8.78 21.17
CA ILE A 343 9.41 -10.21 20.92
C ILE A 343 10.14 -10.61 19.63
N HIS A 344 10.97 -11.65 19.74
CA HIS A 344 11.59 -12.33 18.62
C HIS A 344 10.62 -13.33 18.02
N VAL A 345 10.22 -13.06 16.78
CA VAL A 345 9.38 -13.92 15.95
C VAL A 345 10.27 -14.59 14.91
N THR A 346 10.57 -15.87 15.09
CA THR A 346 11.31 -16.67 14.11
C THR A 346 10.33 -17.54 13.34
N VAL A 347 10.25 -17.36 12.04
CA VAL A 347 9.32 -18.10 11.18
C VAL A 347 10.12 -19.04 10.30
N THR A 348 9.75 -20.33 10.30
CA THR A 348 10.42 -21.39 9.56
C THR A 348 9.39 -22.20 8.77
N ARG A 349 9.68 -22.50 7.51
CA ARG A 349 8.91 -23.43 6.69
C ARG A 349 9.52 -24.82 6.88
N LEU A 350 8.67 -25.77 7.28
CA LEU A 350 9.03 -27.18 7.48
C LEU A 350 8.72 -28.01 6.23
N ASP A 351 9.23 -29.24 6.22
CA ASP A 351 8.87 -30.25 5.23
C ASP A 351 7.33 -30.42 5.19
N ASN A 352 6.75 -30.44 3.98
CA ASN A 352 5.30 -30.39 3.70
C ASN A 352 4.63 -29.00 3.72
N ASP A 353 5.39 -27.91 3.63
CA ASP A 353 4.86 -26.54 3.54
C ASP A 353 4.09 -26.10 4.83
N GLU A 354 4.33 -26.78 5.96
CA GLU A 354 3.90 -26.36 7.29
C GLU A 354 4.76 -25.17 7.73
N ILE A 355 4.14 -24.14 8.29
CA ILE A 355 4.86 -22.98 8.81
C ILE A 355 4.90 -23.06 10.33
N GLN A 356 6.10 -23.06 10.89
CA GLN A 356 6.34 -22.93 12.31
C GLN A 356 6.74 -21.50 12.66
N VAL A 357 6.11 -20.92 13.68
CA VAL A 357 6.45 -19.61 14.24
C VAL A 357 6.95 -19.82 15.66
N THR A 358 8.22 -19.56 15.92
CA THR A 358 8.81 -19.60 17.26
C THR A 358 8.76 -18.21 17.88
N LEU A 359 8.22 -18.11 19.08
CA LEU A 359 8.12 -16.89 19.87
C LEU A 359 9.11 -16.94 21.04
N ARG A 360 9.93 -15.91 21.20
CA ARG A 360 10.88 -15.75 22.32
C ARG A 360 10.99 -14.28 22.73
N ALA A 361 11.30 -14.02 23.99
CA ALA A 361 11.70 -12.68 24.41
C ALA A 361 12.96 -12.22 23.66
N ALA A 362 13.00 -10.95 23.26
CA ALA A 362 14.22 -10.31 22.82
C ALA A 362 15.06 -9.97 24.06
N ASP A 363 16.30 -10.46 24.13
CA ASP A 363 17.23 -10.17 25.23
C ASP A 363 17.74 -8.72 25.23
#